data_AF-A0A5C7PV91-F1
#
_entry.id   AF-A0A5C7PV91-F1
#
_cell.length_a   1.000
_cell.length_b   1.000
_cell.length_c   1.000
_cell.angle_alpha   90.00
_cell.angle_beta   90.00
_cell.angle_gamma   90.00
#
_symmetry.space_group_name_H-M   'P 1'
#
loop_
_entity.id
_entity.type
_entity.pdbx_description
1 polymer ?
#
loop_
_entity_poly.entity_id
_entity_poly.type
_entity_poly.pdbx_seq_one_letter_code
_entity_poly.pdbx_strand_id
1 'polypeptide(L)'
;MGKYNIWSGNKDWPLGAALTNCTCLAHKKGNIKNQYPVSFQGVIWEDAEQAYISLSRRCRDYGARDKLMVNIIAAKLKQHPQLKTLVDRYGGIAFLERCEHTTYAQSERFRKWEGVGRESRFIRNLIAAYLVAVVEAVPLTPQRYSLLSPPQRRQLRGDYAAAQRGICLYCNVPLTTQPPRRIVDYPVDWSLFPAVFLNHPVHLQHCHKTDMTEGAVHAVCNAVMWVLEGR
;
A
#
# COMPACT_ATOMS: atom_id res chain seq x y z
N MET A 1 -3.32 -14.80 -25.50
CA MET A 1 -3.17 -13.85 -24.37
C MET A 1 -1.89 -13.05 -24.61
N GLY A 2 -1.96 -11.73 -24.76
CA GLY A 2 -0.79 -10.91 -25.03
C GLY A 2 0.21 -10.92 -23.87
N LYS A 3 1.51 -10.99 -24.16
CA LYS A 3 2.56 -10.88 -23.14
C LYS A 3 2.73 -9.42 -22.72
N TYR A 4 2.49 -9.11 -21.45
CA TYR A 4 2.67 -7.77 -20.88
C TYR A 4 4.11 -7.60 -20.36
N ASN A 5 5.07 -7.30 -21.25
CA ASN A 5 6.46 -7.10 -20.86
C ASN A 5 6.73 -5.64 -20.44
N ILE A 6 7.13 -5.41 -19.19
CA ILE A 6 7.48 -4.09 -18.65
C ILE A 6 8.97 -3.86 -18.88
N TRP A 7 9.35 -3.17 -19.94
CA TRP A 7 10.75 -2.80 -20.20
C TRP A 7 10.86 -1.60 -21.13
N SER A 8 12.00 -0.93 -21.10
CA SER A 8 12.23 0.28 -21.91
C SER A 8 12.21 0.03 -23.42
N GLY A 9 12.36 -1.22 -23.86
CA GLY A 9 12.33 -1.61 -25.27
C GLY A 9 10.92 -1.92 -25.82
N ASN A 10 9.86 -1.86 -25.00
CA ASN A 10 8.52 -2.25 -25.46
C ASN A 10 7.93 -1.21 -26.42
N LYS A 11 7.89 -1.53 -27.71
CA LYS A 11 7.30 -0.68 -28.76
C LYS A 11 5.78 -0.83 -28.85
N ASP A 12 5.28 -2.04 -28.63
CA ASP A 12 3.89 -2.40 -28.89
C ASP A 12 2.98 -2.03 -27.72
N TRP A 13 3.56 -1.75 -26.55
CA TRP A 13 2.82 -1.42 -25.35
C TRP A 13 3.48 -0.28 -24.55
N PRO A 14 3.12 0.99 -24.86
CA PRO A 14 3.68 2.17 -24.22
C PRO A 14 3.55 2.20 -22.70
N LEU A 15 2.51 1.58 -22.13
CA LEU A 15 2.37 1.45 -20.68
C LEU A 15 3.50 0.60 -20.07
N GLY A 16 3.88 -0.51 -20.71
CA GLY A 16 5.02 -1.32 -20.28
C GLY A 16 6.34 -0.54 -20.33
N ALA A 17 6.51 0.31 -21.35
CA ALA A 17 7.66 1.20 -21.45
C ALA A 17 7.63 2.37 -20.45
N ALA A 18 6.46 2.78 -19.97
CA ALA A 18 6.31 3.83 -18.96
C ALA A 18 6.48 3.31 -17.52
N LEU A 19 6.13 2.05 -17.26
CA LEU A 19 6.25 1.41 -15.93
C LEU A 19 7.68 0.95 -15.60
N THR A 20 8.55 0.82 -16.60
CA THR A 20 9.98 0.51 -16.37
C THR A 20 10.69 1.61 -15.57
N ASN A 21 11.85 1.30 -14.97
CA ASN A 21 12.65 2.31 -14.28
C ASN A 21 13.45 3.20 -15.24
N CYS A 22 13.89 2.65 -16.38
CA CYS A 22 14.69 3.33 -17.38
C CYS A 22 13.83 4.15 -18.36
N THR A 23 12.97 5.03 -17.86
CA THR A 23 12.04 5.79 -18.70
C THR A 23 12.74 6.77 -19.63
N CYS A 24 13.92 7.29 -19.27
CA CYS A 24 14.68 8.15 -20.17
C CYS A 24 15.14 7.39 -21.43
N LEU A 25 15.53 6.13 -21.27
CA LEU A 25 15.88 5.27 -22.40
C LEU A 25 14.64 4.92 -23.24
N ALA A 26 13.50 4.64 -22.59
CA ALA A 26 12.24 4.39 -23.30
C ALA A 26 11.80 5.59 -24.14
N HIS A 27 11.97 6.80 -23.60
CA HIS A 27 11.67 8.05 -24.29
C HIS A 27 12.63 8.29 -25.46
N LYS A 28 13.94 8.14 -25.26
CA LYS A 28 14.95 8.23 -26.33
C LYS A 28 14.69 7.25 -27.48
N LYS A 29 14.13 6.08 -27.19
CA LYS A 29 13.73 5.07 -28.20
C LYS A 29 12.41 5.38 -28.90
N GLY A 30 11.68 6.42 -28.49
CA GLY A 30 10.36 6.77 -29.03
C GLY A 30 9.20 5.91 -28.51
N ASN A 31 9.43 5.03 -27.52
CA ASN A 31 8.41 4.11 -26.99
C ASN A 31 7.40 4.81 -26.07
N ILE A 32 7.78 5.95 -25.50
CA ILE A 32 6.92 6.81 -24.69
C ILE A 32 7.13 8.27 -25.07
N LYS A 33 6.05 9.06 -25.06
CA LYS A 33 6.10 10.50 -25.33
C LYS A 33 6.52 11.31 -24.11
N ASN A 34 6.07 10.90 -22.91
CA ASN A 34 6.34 11.62 -21.68
C ASN A 34 7.58 11.08 -20.99
N GLN A 35 8.30 11.97 -20.31
CA GLN A 35 9.34 11.61 -19.35
C GLN A 35 8.71 11.47 -17.96
N TYR A 36 9.38 10.71 -17.09
CA TYR A 36 8.91 10.44 -15.72
C TYR A 36 10.05 10.65 -14.70
N PRO A 37 10.53 11.90 -14.53
CA PRO A 37 11.56 12.22 -13.55
C PRO A 37 11.08 11.94 -12.13
N VAL A 38 12.00 11.67 -11.22
CA VAL A 38 11.67 11.32 -9.83
C VAL A 38 12.40 12.25 -8.89
N SER A 39 11.67 13.03 -8.11
CA SER A 39 12.21 13.75 -6.95
C SER A 39 12.36 12.78 -5.78
N PHE A 40 13.58 12.51 -5.34
CA PHE A 40 13.85 11.56 -4.26
C PHE A 40 15.07 12.00 -3.44
N GLN A 41 14.91 12.06 -2.11
CA GLN A 41 15.94 12.53 -1.16
C GLN A 41 16.50 13.93 -1.50
N GLY A 42 15.63 14.85 -1.91
CA GLY A 42 16.01 16.24 -2.22
C GLY A 42 16.70 16.44 -3.57
N VAL A 43 16.81 15.38 -4.38
CA VAL A 43 17.41 15.44 -5.73
C VAL A 43 16.35 15.05 -6.77
N ILE A 44 16.31 15.77 -7.88
CA ILE A 44 15.49 15.41 -9.04
C ILE A 44 16.34 14.56 -9.98
N TRP A 45 15.94 13.31 -10.16
CA TRP A 45 16.59 12.34 -11.04
C TRP A 45 15.83 12.28 -12.36
N GLU A 46 16.54 12.04 -13.46
CA GLU A 46 15.93 11.94 -14.80
C GLU A 46 14.90 10.79 -14.87
N ASP A 47 15.20 9.68 -14.18
CA ASP A 47 14.28 8.57 -13.97
C ASP A 47 14.65 7.75 -12.71
N ALA A 48 13.82 6.73 -12.42
CA ALA A 48 14.01 5.85 -11.27
C ALA A 48 15.30 5.00 -11.36
N GLU A 49 15.75 4.67 -12.58
CA GLU A 49 16.98 3.91 -12.78
C GLU A 49 18.20 4.73 -12.36
N GLN A 50 18.27 5.99 -12.78
CA GLN A 50 19.37 6.89 -12.41
C GLN A 50 19.45 7.10 -10.90
N ALA A 51 18.30 7.30 -10.24
CA ALA A 51 18.21 7.40 -8.79
C ALA A 51 18.75 6.13 -8.11
N TYR A 52 18.31 4.95 -8.58
CA TYR A 52 18.71 3.68 -8.00
C TYR A 52 20.20 3.38 -8.20
N ILE A 53 20.74 3.55 -9.41
CA ILE A 53 22.17 3.32 -9.69
C ILE A 53 23.05 4.20 -8.80
N SER A 54 22.65 5.46 -8.59
CA SER A 54 23.41 6.42 -7.79
C SER A 54 23.37 6.10 -6.30
N LEU A 55 22.19 5.75 -5.77
CA LEU A 55 21.97 5.57 -4.33
C LEU A 55 22.28 4.15 -3.84
N SER A 56 22.11 3.13 -4.69
CA SER A 56 22.28 1.72 -4.30
C SER A 56 23.72 1.34 -3.94
N ARG A 57 24.70 2.17 -4.32
CA ARG A 57 26.11 2.05 -3.92
C ARG A 57 26.29 2.15 -2.40
N ARG A 58 25.37 2.81 -1.70
CA ARG A 58 25.37 2.99 -0.24
C ARG A 58 24.67 1.85 0.51
N CYS A 59 23.98 0.95 -0.20
CA CYS A 59 23.25 -0.16 0.40
C CYS A 59 24.18 -1.34 0.72
N ARG A 60 24.10 -1.82 1.96
CA ARG A 60 24.96 -2.91 2.49
C ARG A 60 24.59 -4.28 1.93
N ASP A 61 23.31 -4.52 1.64
CA ASP A 61 22.79 -5.82 1.20
C ASP A 61 21.65 -5.68 0.17
N TYR A 62 21.19 -6.83 -0.36
CA TYR A 62 20.13 -6.88 -1.36
C TYR A 62 18.76 -6.44 -0.83
N GLY A 63 18.45 -6.67 0.44
CA GLY A 63 17.19 -6.23 1.05
C GLY A 63 17.13 -4.71 1.18
N ALA A 64 18.24 -4.07 1.55
CA ALA A 64 18.37 -2.61 1.55
C ALA A 64 18.21 -2.03 0.14
N ARG A 65 18.77 -2.70 -0.88
CA ARG A 65 18.57 -2.30 -2.29
C ARG A 65 17.12 -2.44 -2.74
N ASP A 66 16.42 -3.50 -2.33
CA ASP A 66 15.00 -3.67 -2.65
C ASP A 66 14.13 -2.62 -1.98
N LYS A 67 14.36 -2.34 -0.70
CA LYS A 67 13.69 -1.24 0.01
C LYS A 67 13.91 0.11 -0.68
N LEU A 68 15.15 0.39 -1.09
CA LEU A 68 15.47 1.61 -1.84
C LEU A 68 14.70 1.66 -3.16
N MET A 69 14.71 0.58 -3.93
CA MET A 69 13.99 0.49 -5.20
C MET A 69 12.48 0.70 -5.02
N VAL A 70 11.87 0.04 -4.03
CA VAL A 70 10.46 0.21 -3.68
C VAL A 70 10.14 1.67 -3.38
N ASN A 71 10.96 2.35 -2.58
CA ASN A 71 10.73 3.74 -2.22
C ASN A 71 10.85 4.69 -3.42
N ILE A 72 11.82 4.46 -4.32
CA ILE A 72 11.98 5.25 -5.54
C ILE A 72 10.78 5.05 -6.48
N ILE A 73 10.38 3.80 -6.73
CA ILE A 73 9.22 3.50 -7.59
C ILE A 73 7.94 4.07 -6.96
N ALA A 74 7.79 4.00 -5.64
CA ALA A 74 6.63 4.57 -4.94
C ALA A 74 6.59 6.10 -5.12
N ALA A 75 7.73 6.78 -4.98
CA ALA A 75 7.83 8.22 -5.25
C ALA A 75 7.46 8.54 -6.70
N LYS A 76 7.95 7.75 -7.67
CA LYS A 76 7.56 7.87 -9.09
C LYS A 76 6.04 7.75 -9.28
N LEU A 77 5.41 6.70 -8.71
CA LEU A 77 3.97 6.48 -8.87
C LEU A 77 3.13 7.58 -8.21
N LYS A 78 3.60 8.18 -7.11
CA LYS A 78 2.95 9.31 -6.44
C LYS A 78 3.08 10.61 -7.23
N GLN A 79 4.26 10.88 -7.78
CA GLN A 79 4.53 12.08 -8.58
C GLN A 79 3.88 12.02 -9.97
N HIS A 80 3.61 10.81 -10.46
CA HIS A 80 2.99 10.53 -11.77
C HIS A 80 1.75 9.65 -11.62
N PRO A 81 0.67 10.17 -10.98
CA PRO A 81 -0.52 9.38 -10.62
C PRO A 81 -1.20 8.71 -11.81
N GLN A 82 -1.05 9.24 -13.03
CA GLN A 82 -1.53 8.63 -14.27
C GLN A 82 -1.00 7.21 -14.49
N LEU A 83 0.24 6.91 -14.05
CA LEU A 83 0.82 5.57 -14.14
C LEU A 83 0.09 4.61 -13.19
N LYS A 84 -0.19 5.06 -11.96
CA LYS A 84 -0.96 4.29 -10.97
C LYS A 84 -2.39 4.04 -11.45
N THR A 85 -3.08 5.07 -11.95
CA THR A 85 -4.44 4.95 -12.52
C THR A 85 -4.50 3.98 -13.71
N LEU A 86 -3.44 3.91 -14.52
CA LEU A 86 -3.34 2.91 -15.57
C LEU A 86 -3.22 1.50 -14.97
N VAL A 87 -2.34 1.29 -13.99
CA VAL A 87 -2.22 -0.01 -13.30
C VAL A 87 -3.55 -0.44 -12.66
N ASP A 88 -4.28 0.48 -12.02
CA ASP A 88 -5.63 0.20 -11.49
C ASP A 88 -6.57 -0.32 -12.58
N ARG A 89 -6.65 0.39 -13.72
CA ARG A 89 -7.53 0.04 -14.85
C ARG A 89 -7.27 -1.33 -15.44
N TYR A 90 -6.02 -1.80 -15.38
CA TYR A 90 -5.65 -3.12 -15.87
C TYR A 90 -5.89 -4.24 -14.85
N GLY A 91 -6.27 -3.92 -13.60
CA GLY A 91 -6.58 -4.89 -12.55
C GLY A 91 -5.58 -4.90 -11.39
N GLY A 92 -4.79 -3.84 -11.21
CA GLY A 92 -3.91 -3.65 -10.05
C GLY A 92 -2.86 -4.76 -9.91
N ILE A 93 -2.75 -5.31 -8.70
CA ILE A 93 -1.77 -6.36 -8.38
C ILE A 93 -1.95 -7.60 -9.26
N ALA A 94 -3.20 -8.03 -9.47
CA ALA A 94 -3.49 -9.21 -10.30
C ALA A 94 -3.00 -9.02 -11.75
N PHE A 95 -2.93 -7.78 -12.24
CA PHE A 95 -2.33 -7.47 -13.53
C PHE A 95 -0.80 -7.46 -13.48
N LEU A 96 -0.20 -6.83 -12.46
CA LEU A 96 1.25 -6.83 -12.29
C LEU A 96 1.82 -8.26 -12.14
N GLU A 97 1.08 -9.16 -11.49
CA GLU A 97 1.45 -10.59 -11.36
C GLU A 97 1.42 -11.35 -12.70
N ARG A 98 0.66 -10.86 -13.69
CA ARG A 98 0.66 -11.41 -15.06
C ARG A 98 1.68 -10.76 -15.99
N CYS A 99 2.34 -9.69 -15.55
CA CYS A 99 3.37 -9.03 -16.33
C CYS A 99 4.68 -9.82 -16.29
N GLU A 100 5.54 -9.59 -17.28
CA GLU A 100 6.93 -10.03 -17.28
C GLU A 100 7.87 -8.83 -17.32
N HIS A 101 9.11 -9.03 -16.87
CA HIS A 101 10.20 -8.09 -17.06
C HIS A 101 11.34 -8.86 -17.72
N THR A 102 11.51 -8.68 -19.02
CA THR A 102 12.58 -9.33 -19.78
C THR A 102 13.29 -8.29 -20.62
N THR A 103 14.59 -8.12 -20.36
CA THR A 103 15.48 -7.18 -21.05
C THR A 103 16.56 -7.89 -21.87
N TYR A 104 16.57 -9.23 -21.85
CA TYR A 104 17.60 -10.08 -22.45
C TYR A 104 19.00 -9.84 -21.85
N ALA A 105 19.03 -9.63 -20.53
CA ALA A 105 20.26 -9.36 -19.80
C ALA A 105 21.27 -10.50 -19.94
N GLN A 106 22.51 -10.16 -20.29
CA GLN A 106 23.59 -11.15 -20.47
C GLN A 106 24.27 -11.53 -19.14
N SER A 107 24.32 -10.61 -18.17
CA SER A 107 24.96 -10.88 -16.87
C SER A 107 23.97 -11.48 -15.87
N GLU A 108 24.46 -12.39 -15.01
CA GLU A 108 23.67 -12.97 -13.92
C GLU A 108 23.08 -11.91 -12.98
N ARG A 109 23.86 -10.85 -12.70
CA ARG A 109 23.43 -9.73 -11.86
C ARG A 109 22.17 -9.04 -12.40
N PHE A 110 22.09 -8.82 -13.70
CA PHE A 110 20.95 -8.17 -14.35
C PHE A 110 19.79 -9.15 -14.57
N ARG A 111 20.08 -10.42 -14.89
CA ARG A 111 19.06 -11.49 -14.99
C ARG A 111 18.26 -11.69 -13.71
N LYS A 112 18.83 -11.41 -12.53
CA LYS A 112 18.11 -11.45 -11.24
C LYS A 112 16.93 -10.47 -11.15
N TRP A 113 16.87 -9.46 -12.03
CA TRP A 113 15.72 -8.55 -12.12
C TRP A 113 14.61 -9.08 -13.01
N GLU A 114 14.95 -9.97 -13.94
CA GLU A 114 14.04 -10.51 -14.93
C GLU A 114 13.13 -11.61 -14.36
N GLY A 115 12.04 -11.90 -15.07
CA GLY A 115 11.10 -12.97 -14.71
C GLY A 115 9.64 -12.57 -14.94
N VAL A 116 8.73 -13.44 -14.50
CA VAL A 116 7.28 -13.25 -14.60
C VAL A 116 6.68 -13.06 -13.22
N GLY A 117 5.79 -12.08 -13.08
CA GLY A 117 5.08 -11.83 -11.83
C GLY A 117 6.03 -11.72 -10.63
N ARG A 118 5.74 -12.46 -9.57
CA ARG A 118 6.55 -12.44 -8.33
C ARG A 118 7.92 -13.11 -8.44
N GLU A 119 8.18 -13.85 -9.53
CA GLU A 119 9.52 -14.41 -9.76
C GLU A 119 10.49 -13.32 -10.24
N SER A 120 10.00 -12.27 -10.89
CA SER A 120 10.81 -11.09 -11.19
C SER A 120 11.02 -10.26 -9.93
N ARG A 121 12.30 -10.03 -9.58
CA ARG A 121 12.65 -9.09 -8.50
C ARG A 121 12.18 -7.67 -8.80
N PHE A 122 12.24 -7.23 -10.06
CA PHE A 122 11.73 -5.92 -10.45
C PHE A 122 10.21 -5.83 -10.20
N ILE A 123 9.43 -6.81 -10.67
CA ILE A 123 7.98 -6.80 -10.50
C ILE A 123 7.58 -6.91 -9.03
N ARG A 124 8.30 -7.69 -8.20
CA ARG A 124 8.09 -7.68 -6.74
C ARG A 124 8.23 -6.28 -6.14
N ASN A 125 9.28 -5.56 -6.52
CA ASN A 125 9.51 -4.20 -6.05
C ASN A 125 8.44 -3.23 -6.60
N LEU A 126 8.00 -3.40 -7.85
CA LEU A 126 6.92 -2.61 -8.44
C LEU A 126 5.57 -2.86 -7.74
N ILE A 127 5.23 -4.11 -7.41
CA ILE A 127 4.01 -4.45 -6.65
C ILE A 127 4.07 -3.82 -5.26
N ALA A 128 5.20 -3.94 -4.55
CA ALA A 128 5.37 -3.34 -3.23
C ALA A 128 5.27 -1.79 -3.30
N ALA A 129 5.86 -1.17 -4.31
CA ALA A 129 5.78 0.27 -4.53
C ALA A 129 4.37 0.73 -4.91
N TYR A 130 3.67 -0.03 -5.76
CA TYR A 130 2.27 0.21 -6.10
C TYR A 130 1.39 0.11 -4.86
N LEU A 131 1.62 -0.88 -4.00
CA LEU A 131 0.97 -0.94 -2.70
C LEU A 131 1.25 0.35 -1.92
N VAL A 132 2.51 0.76 -1.72
CA VAL A 132 2.88 2.02 -1.04
C VAL A 132 2.18 3.25 -1.64
N ALA A 133 2.07 3.34 -2.96
CA ALA A 133 1.41 4.43 -3.68
C ALA A 133 -0.13 4.38 -3.57
N VAL A 134 -0.71 3.18 -3.46
CA VAL A 134 -2.13 2.98 -3.12
C VAL A 134 -2.38 3.27 -1.63
N VAL A 135 -1.37 3.11 -0.75
CA VAL A 135 -1.43 3.46 0.68
C VAL A 135 -1.18 4.95 0.95
N GLU A 136 -1.59 5.85 0.06
CA GLU A 136 -2.00 7.14 0.62
C GLU A 136 -3.23 6.87 1.46
N ALA A 137 -2.98 6.66 2.76
CA ALA A 137 -3.97 6.78 3.79
C ALA A 137 -4.71 8.07 3.48
N VAL A 138 -6.01 7.99 3.23
CA VAL A 138 -6.87 9.15 3.46
C VAL A 138 -6.42 9.68 4.81
N PRO A 139 -5.85 10.90 4.91
CA PRO A 139 -5.31 11.39 6.17
C PRO A 139 -6.49 11.57 7.10
N LEU A 140 -6.77 10.52 7.86
CA LEU A 140 -7.91 10.42 8.72
C LEU A 140 -7.48 11.07 10.01
N THR A 141 -7.83 12.34 10.13
CA THR A 141 -7.47 13.14 11.29
C THR A 141 -8.35 12.65 12.44
N PRO A 142 -7.77 12.21 13.57
CA PRO A 142 -8.54 11.89 14.77
C PRO A 142 -9.49 13.03 15.11
N GLN A 143 -10.75 12.71 15.41
CA GLN A 143 -11.75 13.69 15.82
C GLN A 143 -12.14 13.45 17.27
N ARG A 144 -12.65 14.48 17.94
CA ARG A 144 -13.20 14.33 19.29
C ARG A 144 -14.53 13.59 19.24
N TYR A 145 -14.59 12.38 19.79
CA TYR A 145 -15.74 11.50 19.72
C TYR A 145 -17.01 12.15 20.29
N SER A 146 -16.87 12.88 21.41
CA SER A 146 -17.96 13.60 22.06
C SER A 146 -18.62 14.67 21.16
N LEU A 147 -17.87 15.25 20.22
CA LEU A 147 -18.37 16.30 19.30
C LEU A 147 -19.07 15.74 18.06
N LEU A 148 -19.00 14.43 17.83
CA LEU A 148 -19.59 13.79 16.65
C LEU A 148 -21.04 13.38 16.91
N SER A 149 -21.93 13.70 15.97
CA SER A 149 -23.27 13.13 15.89
C SER A 149 -23.24 11.64 15.52
N PRO A 150 -24.28 10.85 15.83
CA PRO A 150 -24.34 9.43 15.46
C PRO A 150 -24.10 9.15 13.96
N PRO A 151 -24.65 9.95 13.00
CA PRO A 151 -24.33 9.79 11.58
C PRO A 151 -22.85 10.04 11.27
N GLN A 152 -22.23 11.06 11.85
CA GLN A 152 -20.81 11.35 11.67
C GLN A 152 -19.93 10.21 12.22
N ARG A 153 -20.27 9.65 13.39
CA ARG A 153 -19.56 8.48 13.94
C ARG A 153 -19.67 7.27 13.02
N ARG A 154 -20.85 7.02 12.45
CA ARG A 154 -21.05 5.94 11.47
C ARG A 154 -20.19 6.15 10.22
N GLN A 155 -20.14 7.36 9.69
CA GLN A 155 -19.31 7.70 8.53
C GLN A 155 -17.83 7.51 8.86
N LEU A 156 -17.36 8.12 9.95
CA LEU A 156 -15.96 8.08 10.36
C LEU A 156 -15.48 6.65 10.65
N ARG A 157 -16.34 5.80 11.22
CA ARG A 157 -16.06 4.35 11.37
C ARG A 157 -15.84 3.67 10.02
N GLY A 158 -16.65 4.00 9.01
CA GLY A 158 -16.47 3.50 7.65
C GLY A 158 -15.15 3.96 7.04
N ASP A 159 -14.82 5.24 7.22
CA ASP A 159 -13.56 5.82 6.75
C ASP A 159 -12.36 5.14 7.44
N TYR A 160 -12.41 4.92 8.76
CA TYR A 160 -11.38 4.18 9.49
C TYR A 160 -11.29 2.73 9.03
N ALA A 161 -12.42 2.05 8.84
CA ALA A 161 -12.42 0.68 8.32
C ALA A 161 -11.78 0.62 6.93
N ALA A 162 -12.05 1.59 6.05
CA ALA A 162 -11.42 1.68 4.73
C ALA A 162 -9.91 1.97 4.83
N ALA A 163 -9.52 2.95 5.66
CA ALA A 163 -8.12 3.30 5.90
C ALA A 163 -7.31 2.14 6.51
N GLN A 164 -7.95 1.34 7.37
CA GLN A 164 -7.40 0.12 7.97
C GLN A 164 -7.53 -1.11 7.06
N ARG A 165 -8.05 -0.96 5.83
CA ARG A 165 -8.28 -2.06 4.86
C ARG A 165 -9.13 -3.20 5.41
N GLY A 166 -10.11 -2.86 6.21
CA GLY A 166 -10.97 -3.82 6.87
C GLY A 166 -10.26 -4.64 7.94
N ILE A 167 -9.07 -4.24 8.41
CA ILE A 167 -8.36 -4.91 9.51
C ILE A 167 -8.69 -4.20 10.82
N CYS A 168 -8.98 -4.97 11.87
CA CYS A 168 -9.24 -4.43 13.20
C CYS A 168 -7.97 -3.80 13.79
N LEU A 169 -8.08 -2.57 14.31
CA LEU A 169 -6.97 -1.86 14.94
C LEU A 169 -6.34 -2.64 16.11
N TYR A 170 -7.15 -3.41 16.84
CA TYR A 170 -6.70 -4.07 18.07
C TYR A 170 -6.08 -5.44 17.83
N CYS A 171 -6.86 -6.35 17.25
CA CYS A 171 -6.46 -7.76 17.15
C CYS A 171 -5.77 -8.10 15.82
N ASN A 172 -5.68 -7.16 14.87
CA ASN A 172 -5.03 -7.32 13.57
C ASN A 172 -5.63 -8.42 12.66
N VAL A 173 -6.89 -8.82 12.86
CA VAL A 173 -7.62 -9.71 11.94
C VAL A 173 -8.73 -8.96 11.20
N PRO A 174 -9.27 -9.49 10.08
CA PRO A 174 -10.34 -8.82 9.35
C PRO A 174 -11.57 -8.50 10.22
N LEU A 175 -12.09 -7.27 10.09
CA LEU A 175 -13.31 -6.75 10.72
C LEU A 175 -14.57 -7.57 10.36
N THR A 176 -14.50 -8.32 9.25
CA THR A 176 -15.56 -9.23 8.77
C THR A 176 -15.49 -10.63 9.39
N THR A 177 -14.40 -10.98 10.06
CA THR A 177 -14.22 -12.27 10.73
C THR A 177 -14.29 -12.13 12.25
N GLN A 178 -14.50 -13.23 12.98
CA GLN A 178 -14.43 -13.18 14.44
C GLN A 178 -13.00 -12.85 14.92
N PRO A 179 -12.87 -12.14 16.07
CA PRO A 179 -11.57 -11.96 16.72
C PRO A 179 -10.92 -13.30 17.11
N PRO A 180 -9.60 -13.33 17.36
CA PRO A 180 -8.92 -14.51 17.90
C PRO A 180 -9.56 -14.99 19.21
N ARG A 181 -9.55 -16.30 19.47
CA ARG A 181 -10.14 -16.91 20.69
C ARG A 181 -9.73 -16.22 21.98
N ARG A 182 -8.44 -15.86 22.13
CA ARG A 182 -7.94 -15.12 23.31
C ARG A 182 -8.67 -13.79 23.62
N ILE A 183 -9.31 -13.18 22.63
CA ILE A 183 -10.13 -11.97 22.78
C ILE A 183 -11.60 -12.34 23.04
N VAL A 184 -12.12 -13.32 22.29
CA VAL A 184 -13.50 -13.81 22.44
C VAL A 184 -13.74 -14.39 23.83
N ASP A 185 -12.76 -15.12 24.35
CA ASP A 185 -12.82 -15.82 25.64
C ASP A 185 -12.42 -14.90 26.82
N TYR A 186 -12.10 -13.62 26.57
CA TYR A 186 -11.72 -12.68 27.62
C TYR A 186 -12.94 -12.35 28.52
N PRO A 187 -12.80 -12.38 29.86
CA PRO A 187 -13.92 -12.14 30.77
C PRO A 187 -14.32 -10.65 30.77
N VAL A 188 -15.29 -10.30 29.93
CA VAL A 188 -15.93 -8.98 29.90
C VAL A 188 -17.20 -9.02 30.75
N ASP A 189 -17.32 -8.09 31.70
CA ASP A 189 -18.61 -7.83 32.35
C ASP A 189 -19.53 -7.06 31.38
N TRP A 190 -20.44 -7.79 30.75
CA TRP A 190 -21.36 -7.23 29.75
C TRP A 190 -22.41 -6.28 30.35
N SER A 191 -22.60 -6.24 31.67
CA SER A 191 -23.52 -5.29 32.31
C SER A 191 -23.04 -3.83 32.20
N LEU A 192 -21.75 -3.62 31.92
CA LEU A 192 -21.14 -2.32 31.70
C LEU A 192 -21.43 -1.74 30.30
N PHE A 193 -21.99 -2.54 29.39
CA PHE A 193 -22.25 -2.17 28.00
C PHE A 193 -23.76 -2.18 27.69
N PRO A 194 -24.22 -1.38 26.72
CA PRO A 194 -25.61 -1.43 26.28
C PRO A 194 -26.01 -2.83 25.79
N ALA A 195 -27.24 -3.28 26.07
CA ALA A 195 -27.72 -4.61 25.66
C ALA A 195 -27.60 -4.89 24.14
N VAL A 196 -27.64 -3.84 23.30
CA VAL A 196 -27.53 -3.92 21.85
C VAL A 196 -26.11 -3.75 21.32
N PHE A 197 -25.10 -3.68 22.19
CA PHE A 197 -23.72 -3.36 21.84
C PHE A 197 -23.13 -4.32 20.79
N LEU A 198 -23.41 -5.63 20.94
CA LEU A 198 -22.95 -6.66 20.01
C LEU A 198 -23.73 -6.74 18.69
N ASN A 199 -24.88 -6.06 18.57
CA ASN A 199 -25.62 -5.98 17.31
C ASN A 199 -24.87 -5.19 16.23
N HIS A 200 -23.86 -4.42 16.63
CA HIS A 200 -22.96 -3.70 15.73
C HIS A 200 -21.58 -4.38 15.76
N PRO A 201 -21.23 -5.21 14.77
CA PRO A 201 -20.00 -6.03 14.85
C PRO A 201 -18.70 -5.21 14.79
N VAL A 202 -18.77 -3.98 14.27
CA VAL A 202 -17.64 -3.04 14.19
C VAL A 202 -17.99 -1.76 14.94
N HIS A 203 -17.10 -1.30 15.79
CA HIS A 203 -17.22 -0.08 16.60
C HIS A 203 -16.14 0.93 16.25
N LEU A 204 -16.44 2.21 16.50
CA LEU A 204 -15.47 3.29 16.42
C LEU A 204 -14.80 3.43 17.79
N GLN A 205 -13.55 3.01 17.90
CA GLN A 205 -12.72 3.20 19.08
C GLN A 205 -12.31 4.67 19.20
N HIS A 206 -12.28 5.15 20.43
CA HIS A 206 -11.64 6.41 20.80
C HIS A 206 -10.87 6.21 22.11
N CYS A 207 -9.99 7.12 22.47
CA CYS A 207 -9.31 7.09 23.75
C CYS A 207 -10.13 7.83 24.81
N HIS A 208 -10.49 7.18 25.90
CA HIS A 208 -11.26 7.82 26.97
C HIS A 208 -10.51 8.93 27.75
N LYS A 209 -9.19 9.05 27.58
CA LYS A 209 -8.39 10.15 28.19
C LYS A 209 -8.35 11.41 27.32
N THR A 210 -8.28 11.24 26.00
CA THR A 210 -8.10 12.37 25.06
C THR A 210 -9.35 12.68 24.25
N ASP A 211 -10.36 11.82 24.31
CA ASP A 211 -11.58 11.81 23.49
C ASP A 211 -11.31 11.63 21.97
N MET A 212 -10.06 11.39 21.57
CA MET A 212 -9.69 11.29 20.16
C MET A 212 -10.01 9.91 19.60
N THR A 213 -10.65 9.85 18.43
CA THR A 213 -10.92 8.62 17.71
C THR A 213 -9.62 7.93 17.27
N GLU A 214 -9.58 6.60 17.38
CA GLU A 214 -8.37 5.82 17.13
C GLU A 214 -8.52 4.89 15.93
N GLY A 215 -9.70 4.32 15.73
CA GLY A 215 -9.92 3.38 14.63
C GLY A 215 -11.22 2.59 14.67
N ALA A 216 -11.42 1.74 13.66
CA ALA A 216 -12.45 0.73 13.61
C ALA A 216 -11.96 -0.57 14.26
N VAL A 217 -12.75 -1.14 15.16
CA VAL A 217 -12.44 -2.39 15.87
C VAL A 217 -13.65 -3.32 15.89
N HIS A 218 -13.46 -4.62 16.10
CA HIS A 218 -14.60 -5.50 16.41
C HIS A 218 -15.27 -5.07 17.72
N ALA A 219 -16.57 -5.37 17.87
CA ALA A 219 -17.31 -5.09 19.11
C ALA A 219 -16.65 -5.70 20.35
N VAL A 220 -16.27 -6.98 20.28
CA VAL A 220 -15.60 -7.65 21.39
C VAL A 220 -14.22 -7.05 21.66
N CYS A 221 -13.47 -6.71 20.61
CA CYS A 221 -12.19 -6.00 20.77
C CYS A 221 -12.36 -4.66 21.48
N ASN A 222 -13.39 -3.87 21.13
CA ASN A 222 -13.71 -2.60 21.78
C ASN A 222 -14.00 -2.79 23.28
N ALA A 223 -14.82 -3.78 23.63
CA ALA A 223 -15.12 -4.08 25.03
C ALA A 223 -13.88 -4.51 25.82
N VAL A 224 -13.02 -5.33 25.22
CA VAL A 224 -11.75 -5.75 25.84
C VAL A 224 -10.79 -4.57 26.02
N MET A 225 -10.67 -3.68 25.03
CA MET A 225 -9.87 -2.45 25.16
C MET A 225 -10.37 -1.55 26.30
N TRP A 226 -11.68 -1.43 26.45
CA TRP A 226 -12.30 -0.67 27.54
C TRP A 226 -11.93 -1.25 28.91
N VAL A 227 -12.07 -2.57 29.08
CA VAL A 227 -11.83 -3.26 30.36
C VAL A 227 -10.34 -3.33 30.71
N LEU A 228 -9.48 -3.69 29.76
CA LEU A 228 -8.05 -3.93 30.01
C LEU A 228 -7.22 -2.66 30.00
N GLU A 229 -7.49 -1.77 29.06
CA GLU A 229 -6.58 -0.67 28.74
C GLU A 229 -7.10 0.69 29.22
N GLY A 230 -8.36 0.74 29.68
CA GLY A 230 -9.05 2.00 29.98
C GLY A 230 -9.11 2.90 28.75
N ARG A 231 -9.24 2.29 27.57
CA ARG A 231 -9.25 2.97 26.27
C ARG A 231 -10.61 2.95 25.65
#